data_AF-A0A8T6FW13-F1
#
_entry.id   AF-A0A8T6FW13-F1
#
_cell.length_a   1.000
_cell.length_b   1.000
_cell.length_c   1.000
_cell.angle_alpha   90.00
_cell.angle_beta   90.00
_cell.angle_gamma   90.00
#
_symmetry.space_group_name_H-M   'P 1'
#
loop_
_entity.id
_entity.type
_entity.pdbx_description
1 polymer ?
#
loop_
_entity_poly.entity_id
_entity_poly.type
_entity_poly.pdbx_seq_one_letter_code
_entity_poly.pdbx_strand_id
1 'polypeptide(L)'
;MTAIRNPLARRRMILAAVALVASALLAACVDVSVSDDSDDAGSALRSATYLTENASEGSATLEDGEFREQAAPGSATEVVIRLGKWSLGDLDGQGALDAVAITVENPGGSGTFRYLHALVNEGDDLRDAGVAFLGDRIRIEGVSVHAGLITVAMLDRRPDEPYAAPPTVPVIRQFRLQDAELTEVSSSASDSGFACDSTLPEAALVIVRSPESGATVSSGFKVSGCSRTNESNVVWRLLDRSGAVLAEGFTSGGGFDGPGEFSFRVEYESAERQLAHLEVFEVDESGGQGFPPPRDVAPLWLEAAP
;
A
#
# COMPACT_ATOMS: atom_id res chain seq x y z
N MET A 1 27.31 58.86 -81.79
CA MET A 1 27.96 59.89 -80.95
C MET A 1 27.36 59.80 -79.56
N THR A 2 28.25 59.65 -78.59
CA THR A 2 28.08 59.39 -77.17
C THR A 2 27.38 60.52 -76.41
N ALA A 3 26.39 60.21 -75.56
CA ALA A 3 25.97 61.00 -74.38
C ALA A 3 24.91 60.20 -73.60
N ILE A 4 25.23 59.57 -72.46
CA ILE A 4 25.18 60.12 -71.08
C ILE A 4 23.82 60.76 -70.73
N ARG A 5 23.03 60.10 -69.86
CA ARG A 5 22.56 60.65 -68.56
C ARG A 5 21.80 59.60 -67.72
N ASN A 6 22.07 59.68 -66.41
CA ASN A 6 21.77 58.73 -65.34
C ASN A 6 20.28 58.60 -64.95
N PRO A 7 19.92 57.51 -64.23
CA PRO A 7 18.54 57.09 -63.98
C PRO A 7 17.96 57.67 -62.67
N LEU A 8 16.67 58.00 -62.71
CA LEU A 8 15.83 58.23 -61.53
C LEU A 8 14.51 57.49 -61.71
N ALA A 9 14.20 56.53 -60.83
CA ALA A 9 12.92 56.44 -60.12
C ALA A 9 12.74 55.07 -59.43
N ARG A 10 13.08 55.06 -58.14
CA ARG A 10 12.34 54.50 -56.99
C ARG A 10 11.67 53.10 -57.15
N ARG A 11 12.36 52.14 -56.52
CA ARG A 11 11.91 50.93 -55.80
C ARG A 11 10.39 50.71 -55.73
N ARG A 12 9.95 49.60 -56.34
CA ARG A 12 8.64 48.98 -56.11
C ARG A 12 8.67 48.24 -54.75
N MET A 13 7.86 48.72 -53.80
CA MET A 13 7.49 47.95 -52.60
C MET A 13 6.60 46.77 -53.04
N ILE A 14 7.05 45.56 -52.78
CA ILE A 14 6.23 44.34 -52.87
C ILE A 14 5.55 44.19 -51.51
N LEU A 15 4.22 44.36 -51.47
CA LEU A 15 3.41 44.11 -50.28
C LEU A 15 3.45 42.62 -49.96
N ALA A 16 3.81 42.31 -48.72
CA ALA A 16 3.73 40.98 -48.13
C ALA A 16 2.27 40.56 -47.96
N ALA A 17 1.90 39.41 -48.53
CA ALA A 17 0.69 38.68 -48.16
C ALA A 17 1.12 37.52 -47.24
N VAL A 18 0.98 37.75 -45.94
CA VAL A 18 1.10 36.74 -44.90
C VAL A 18 -0.15 35.86 -44.98
N ALA A 19 -0.01 34.67 -45.55
CA ALA A 19 -1.04 33.63 -45.45
C ALA A 19 -0.82 32.89 -44.12
N LEU A 20 -1.71 33.15 -43.17
CA LEU A 20 -1.85 32.43 -41.91
C LEU A 20 -2.09 30.94 -42.21
N VAL A 21 -1.12 30.08 -41.87
CA VAL A 21 -1.38 28.65 -41.71
C VAL A 21 -2.03 28.50 -40.33
N ALA A 22 -3.36 28.42 -40.31
CA ALA A 22 -4.08 27.97 -39.13
C ALA A 22 -3.85 26.46 -38.99
N SER A 23 -2.75 26.08 -38.35
CA SER A 23 -2.58 24.73 -37.82
C SER A 23 -3.64 24.52 -36.74
N ALA A 24 -4.73 23.86 -37.11
CA ALA A 24 -5.63 23.23 -36.16
C ALA A 24 -4.89 22.06 -35.52
N LEU A 25 -4.05 22.36 -34.52
CA LEU A 25 -3.71 21.41 -33.48
C LEU A 25 -5.01 21.11 -32.74
N LEU A 26 -5.67 20.02 -33.14
CA LEU A 26 -6.53 19.30 -32.20
C LEU A 26 -5.60 18.89 -31.05
N ALA A 27 -5.62 19.69 -29.99
CA ALA A 27 -5.27 19.22 -28.67
C ALA A 27 -6.26 18.08 -28.37
N ALA A 28 -5.89 16.86 -28.77
CA ALA A 28 -6.34 15.71 -28.03
C ALA A 28 -5.75 15.91 -26.64
N CYS A 29 -6.57 16.42 -25.73
CA CYS A 29 -6.38 16.16 -24.32
C CYS A 29 -6.47 14.64 -24.22
N VAL A 30 -5.33 13.97 -24.34
CA VAL A 30 -5.17 12.69 -23.69
C VAL A 30 -5.28 13.08 -22.22
N ASP A 31 -6.47 12.88 -21.65
CA ASP A 31 -6.57 12.65 -20.23
C ASP A 31 -5.71 11.40 -20.02
N VAL A 32 -4.43 11.62 -19.72
CA VAL A 32 -3.63 10.62 -19.04
C VAL A 32 -4.29 10.59 -17.67
N SER A 33 -5.32 9.76 -17.54
CA SER A 33 -5.62 9.16 -16.26
C SER A 33 -4.34 8.44 -15.88
N VAL A 34 -3.53 9.08 -15.04
CA VAL A 34 -2.52 8.38 -14.27
C VAL A 34 -3.35 7.41 -13.44
N SER A 35 -3.50 6.19 -13.95
CA SER A 35 -3.86 5.05 -13.12
C SER A 35 -2.78 5.04 -12.06
N ASP A 36 -3.14 5.44 -10.85
CA ASP A 36 -2.26 5.29 -9.71
C ASP A 36 -2.14 3.79 -9.53
N ASP A 37 -1.00 3.21 -9.90
CA ASP A 37 -0.75 1.75 -9.93
C ASP A 37 -1.15 1.06 -8.61
N SER A 38 -1.25 1.82 -7.52
CA SER A 38 -1.72 1.34 -6.22
C SER A 38 -3.23 1.02 -6.13
N ASP A 39 -4.11 1.72 -6.84
CA ASP A 39 -5.56 1.44 -6.78
C ASP A 39 -5.88 0.12 -7.49
N ASP A 40 -5.20 -0.14 -8.61
CA ASP A 40 -5.25 -1.42 -9.32
C ASP A 40 -4.61 -2.54 -8.48
N ALA A 41 -3.47 -2.28 -7.82
CA ALA A 41 -2.82 -3.27 -6.96
C ALA A 41 -3.71 -3.68 -5.77
N GLY A 42 -4.39 -2.74 -5.13
CA GLY A 42 -5.33 -3.03 -4.05
C GLY A 42 -6.50 -3.90 -4.51
N SER A 43 -7.04 -3.65 -5.71
CA SER A 43 -8.09 -4.48 -6.30
C SER A 43 -7.58 -5.88 -6.67
N ALA A 44 -6.38 -5.97 -7.23
CA ALA A 44 -5.74 -7.24 -7.56
C ALA A 44 -5.56 -8.09 -6.30
N LEU A 45 -5.04 -7.53 -5.20
CA LEU A 45 -4.85 -8.25 -3.93
C LEU A 45 -6.16 -8.79 -3.33
N ARG A 46 -7.27 -8.05 -3.46
CA ARG A 46 -8.60 -8.51 -2.98
C ARG A 46 -9.18 -9.68 -3.78
N SER A 47 -8.63 -9.96 -4.96
CA SER A 47 -9.04 -11.05 -5.85
C SER A 47 -7.92 -12.06 -6.13
N ALA A 48 -6.76 -11.87 -5.50
CA ALA A 48 -5.59 -12.71 -5.69
C ALA A 48 -5.77 -14.10 -5.06
N THR A 49 -4.92 -15.02 -5.50
CA THR A 49 -4.83 -16.37 -4.93
C THR A 49 -3.63 -16.46 -3.99
N TYR A 50 -3.90 -16.86 -2.74
CA TYR A 50 -2.91 -16.98 -1.68
C TYR A 50 -2.60 -18.45 -1.39
N LEU A 51 -1.32 -18.80 -1.28
CA LEU A 51 -0.87 -20.13 -0.88
C LEU A 51 -1.16 -20.35 0.61
N THR A 52 -1.92 -21.39 0.94
CA THR A 52 -2.24 -21.70 2.34
C THR A 52 -2.55 -23.17 2.53
N GLU A 53 -2.02 -23.76 3.59
CA GLU A 53 -2.35 -25.13 3.99
C GLU A 53 -3.74 -25.24 4.65
N ASN A 54 -4.36 -24.11 5.02
CA ASN A 54 -5.65 -24.08 5.69
C ASN A 54 -6.83 -24.25 4.71
N ALA A 55 -6.59 -24.03 3.42
CA ALA A 55 -7.56 -24.28 2.36
C ALA A 55 -7.38 -25.68 1.76
N SER A 56 -8.48 -26.33 1.39
CA SER A 56 -8.51 -27.71 0.90
C SER A 56 -7.70 -27.95 -0.37
N GLU A 57 -7.56 -26.93 -1.22
CA GLU A 57 -6.79 -26.98 -2.46
C GLU A 57 -5.32 -26.55 -2.28
N GLY A 58 -4.87 -26.25 -1.05
CA GLY A 58 -3.54 -25.71 -0.78
C GLY A 58 -3.37 -24.24 -1.16
N SER A 59 -4.46 -23.58 -1.56
CA SER A 59 -4.51 -22.15 -1.86
C SER A 59 -5.95 -21.62 -1.71
N ALA A 60 -6.09 -20.31 -1.58
CA ALA A 60 -7.36 -19.63 -1.45
C ALA A 60 -7.42 -18.41 -2.39
N THR A 61 -8.29 -18.46 -3.39
CA THR A 61 -8.65 -17.28 -4.20
C THR A 61 -9.65 -16.44 -3.43
N LEU A 62 -9.31 -15.19 -3.15
CA LEU A 62 -10.20 -14.29 -2.43
C LEU A 62 -11.29 -13.74 -3.36
N GLU A 63 -12.45 -13.50 -2.78
CA GLU A 63 -13.53 -12.73 -3.39
C GLU A 63 -13.78 -11.48 -2.53
N ASP A 64 -13.43 -10.29 -3.06
CA ASP A 64 -13.52 -9.02 -2.33
C ASP A 64 -12.77 -9.06 -0.98
N GLY A 65 -11.60 -9.69 -0.96
CA GLY A 65 -10.73 -9.80 0.21
C GLY A 65 -11.10 -10.89 1.22
N GLU A 66 -12.06 -11.77 0.91
CA GLU A 66 -12.45 -12.89 1.78
C GLU A 66 -12.58 -14.20 0.99
N PHE A 67 -12.15 -15.31 1.59
CA PHE A 67 -12.39 -16.66 1.11
C PHE A 67 -13.09 -17.48 2.20
N ARG A 68 -14.00 -18.37 1.79
CA ARG A 68 -14.74 -19.27 2.68
C ARG A 68 -14.91 -20.65 2.07
N GLU A 69 -14.73 -21.68 2.89
CA GLU A 69 -15.13 -23.04 2.57
C GLU A 69 -15.53 -23.82 3.84
N GLN A 70 -16.17 -24.98 3.70
CA GLN A 70 -16.41 -25.86 4.85
C GLN A 70 -15.10 -26.43 5.37
N ALA A 71 -14.88 -26.40 6.68
CA ALA A 71 -13.63 -26.91 7.29
C ALA A 71 -13.41 -28.43 7.10
N ALA A 72 -14.49 -29.16 6.80
CA ALA A 72 -14.47 -30.55 6.37
C ALA A 72 -15.83 -30.87 5.71
N PRO A 73 -15.94 -31.94 4.91
CA PRO A 73 -17.23 -32.35 4.34
C PRO A 73 -18.31 -32.52 5.41
N GLY A 74 -19.35 -31.70 5.36
CA GLY A 74 -20.45 -31.71 6.33
C GLY A 74 -20.16 -31.01 7.67
N SER A 75 -19.05 -30.27 7.77
CA SER A 75 -18.74 -29.46 8.95
C SER A 75 -19.76 -28.33 9.15
N ALA A 76 -20.05 -28.01 10.42
CA ALA A 76 -20.80 -26.82 10.80
C ALA A 76 -19.91 -25.57 10.92
N THR A 77 -18.59 -25.72 10.79
CA THR A 77 -17.61 -24.64 10.81
C THR A 77 -17.00 -24.42 9.44
N GLU A 78 -16.55 -23.19 9.20
CA GLU A 78 -15.92 -22.77 7.96
C GLU A 78 -14.44 -22.45 8.18
N VAL A 79 -13.62 -22.72 7.17
CA VAL A 79 -12.35 -22.03 6.98
C VAL A 79 -12.69 -20.64 6.45
N VAL A 80 -12.17 -19.60 7.10
CA VAL A 80 -12.32 -18.22 6.63
C VAL A 80 -10.96 -17.57 6.56
N ILE A 81 -10.62 -17.02 5.40
CA ILE A 81 -9.35 -16.33 5.13
C ILE A 81 -9.70 -14.92 4.70
N ARG A 82 -9.03 -13.92 5.30
CA ARG A 82 -9.24 -12.51 4.99
C ARG A 82 -7.94 -11.82 4.67
N LEU A 83 -7.98 -10.91 3.70
CA LEU A 83 -6.92 -9.95 3.46
C LEU A 83 -6.83 -8.98 4.64
N GLY A 84 -5.63 -8.86 5.22
CA GLY A 84 -5.27 -7.91 6.27
C GLY A 84 -4.49 -6.72 5.71
N LYS A 85 -3.47 -6.28 6.45
CA LYS A 85 -2.55 -5.22 6.00
C LYS A 85 -1.72 -5.70 4.82
N TRP A 86 -1.40 -4.79 3.92
CA TRP A 86 -0.52 -5.04 2.78
C TRP A 86 0.31 -3.78 2.47
N SER A 87 1.37 -3.98 1.68
CA SER A 87 2.28 -2.94 1.24
C SER A 87 2.80 -3.28 -0.16
N LEU A 88 3.23 -2.26 -0.91
CA LEU A 88 3.81 -2.41 -2.24
C LEU A 88 5.31 -2.14 -2.17
N GLY A 89 6.06 -2.79 -3.04
CA GLY A 89 7.48 -2.54 -3.19
C GLY A 89 8.11 -3.49 -4.18
N ASP A 90 9.36 -3.22 -4.56
CA ASP A 90 10.14 -4.11 -5.42
C ASP A 90 10.77 -5.22 -4.55
N LEU A 91 10.33 -6.47 -4.74
CA LEU A 91 10.78 -7.62 -3.95
C LEU A 91 11.92 -8.38 -4.64
N ASP A 92 11.96 -8.40 -5.97
CA ASP A 92 12.92 -9.18 -6.75
C ASP A 92 13.95 -8.33 -7.52
N GLY A 93 13.84 -7.00 -7.46
CA GLY A 93 14.82 -6.06 -7.99
C GLY A 93 14.64 -5.75 -9.48
N GLN A 94 13.50 -6.08 -10.06
CA GLN A 94 13.21 -5.83 -11.48
C GLN A 94 12.57 -4.46 -11.74
N GLY A 95 12.27 -3.70 -10.69
CA GLY A 95 11.70 -2.36 -10.77
C GLY A 95 10.19 -2.31 -11.05
N ALA A 96 9.53 -3.45 -11.24
CA ALA A 96 8.08 -3.55 -11.21
C ALA A 96 7.59 -3.55 -9.75
N LEU A 97 6.40 -2.99 -9.49
CA LEU A 97 5.80 -3.05 -8.16
C LEU A 97 5.27 -4.45 -7.90
N ASP A 98 5.88 -5.13 -6.92
CA ASP A 98 5.35 -6.32 -6.28
C ASP A 98 4.52 -5.92 -5.04
N ALA A 99 3.99 -6.92 -4.34
CA ALA A 99 3.22 -6.70 -3.13
C ALA A 99 3.60 -7.67 -2.01
N VAL A 100 3.39 -7.22 -0.77
CA VAL A 100 3.34 -8.09 0.40
C VAL A 100 1.99 -7.95 1.06
N ALA A 101 1.43 -9.06 1.51
CA ALA A 101 0.12 -9.06 2.15
C ALA A 101 0.13 -9.96 3.38
N ILE A 102 -0.67 -9.56 4.37
CA ILE A 102 -0.99 -10.41 5.51
C ILE A 102 -2.35 -11.04 5.30
N THR A 103 -2.46 -12.36 5.42
CA THR A 103 -3.75 -13.03 5.59
C THR A 103 -4.06 -13.24 7.07
N VAL A 104 -5.36 -13.20 7.40
CA VAL A 104 -5.89 -13.62 8.70
C VAL A 104 -6.73 -14.87 8.48
N GLU A 105 -6.28 -15.99 9.02
CA GLU A 105 -6.81 -17.32 8.70
C GLU A 105 -7.45 -17.98 9.93
N ASN A 106 -8.71 -18.39 9.76
CA ASN A 106 -9.52 -19.05 10.76
C ASN A 106 -9.92 -20.43 10.22
N PRO A 107 -9.18 -21.52 10.51
CA PRO A 107 -9.42 -22.84 9.90
C PRO A 107 -10.62 -23.60 10.53
N GLY A 108 -11.63 -22.91 11.02
CA GLY A 108 -12.81 -23.52 11.67
C GLY A 108 -12.60 -23.95 13.14
N GLY A 109 -11.46 -23.62 13.75
CA GLY A 109 -11.17 -23.81 15.18
C GLY A 109 -11.24 -22.52 16.01
N SER A 110 -10.58 -22.48 17.16
CA SER A 110 -10.46 -21.28 18.01
C SER A 110 -9.19 -20.44 17.75
N GLY A 111 -8.30 -20.94 16.90
CA GLY A 111 -7.10 -20.22 16.47
C GLY A 111 -7.43 -19.12 15.46
N THR A 112 -6.55 -18.13 15.37
CA THR A 112 -6.59 -17.11 14.31
C THR A 112 -5.16 -16.84 13.91
N PHE A 113 -4.76 -17.42 12.79
CA PHE A 113 -3.39 -17.43 12.33
C PHE A 113 -3.13 -16.27 11.39
N ARG A 114 -1.89 -15.80 11.34
CA ARG A 114 -1.48 -14.77 10.39
C ARG A 114 -0.28 -15.24 9.60
N TYR A 115 -0.31 -15.00 8.30
CA TYR A 115 0.74 -15.36 7.37
C TYR A 115 1.16 -14.11 6.60
N LEU A 116 2.46 -14.01 6.32
CA LEU A 116 3.03 -13.05 5.39
C LEU A 116 3.14 -13.72 4.02
N HIS A 117 2.66 -13.05 2.98
CA HIS A 117 2.74 -13.48 1.59
C HIS A 117 3.58 -12.48 0.80
N ALA A 118 4.41 -13.00 -0.10
CA ALA A 118 5.18 -12.23 -1.07
C ALA A 118 4.58 -12.47 -2.44
N LEU A 119 3.92 -11.47 -3.03
CA LEU A 119 3.26 -11.58 -4.32
C LEU A 119 4.12 -10.87 -5.36
N VAL A 120 4.71 -11.65 -6.27
CA VAL A 120 5.53 -11.12 -7.37
C VAL A 120 4.62 -10.76 -8.53
N ASN A 121 4.87 -9.59 -9.10
CA ASN A 121 4.17 -9.10 -10.28
C ASN A 121 4.74 -9.78 -11.53
N GLU A 122 3.90 -10.59 -12.21
CA GLU A 122 4.25 -11.26 -13.46
C GLU A 122 3.58 -10.59 -14.68
N GLY A 123 3.35 -9.28 -14.59
CA GLY A 123 2.78 -8.43 -15.63
C GLY A 123 1.27 -8.26 -15.46
N ASP A 124 0.50 -9.31 -15.78
CA ASP A 124 -0.97 -9.27 -15.75
C ASP A 124 -1.57 -9.82 -14.44
N ASP A 125 -0.75 -10.44 -13.57
CA ASP A 125 -1.20 -11.11 -12.35
C ASP A 125 -0.17 -10.99 -11.21
N LEU A 126 -0.68 -11.07 -9.98
CA LEU A 126 0.11 -11.15 -8.75
C LEU A 126 0.20 -12.61 -8.30
N ARG A 127 1.36 -13.23 -8.52
CA ARG A 127 1.58 -14.61 -8.09
C ARG A 127 2.15 -14.64 -6.68
N ASP A 128 1.46 -15.31 -5.76
CA ASP A 128 2.01 -15.62 -4.45
C ASP A 128 3.23 -16.55 -4.59
N ALA A 129 4.41 -15.99 -4.32
CA ALA A 129 5.71 -16.59 -4.53
C ALA A 129 6.34 -17.13 -3.25
N GLY A 130 5.75 -16.87 -2.09
CA GLY A 130 6.31 -17.32 -0.83
C GLY A 130 5.44 -16.94 0.36
N VAL A 131 5.30 -17.87 1.30
CA VAL A 131 4.49 -17.71 2.51
C VAL A 131 5.34 -17.95 3.76
N ALA A 132 5.13 -17.13 4.79
CA ALA A 132 5.76 -17.29 6.09
C ALA A 132 4.73 -17.16 7.21
N PHE A 133 4.73 -18.11 8.14
CA PHE A 133 3.87 -18.04 9.32
C PHE A 133 4.36 -16.95 10.29
N LEU A 134 3.46 -16.03 10.64
CA LEU A 134 3.75 -14.95 11.57
C LEU A 134 3.42 -15.31 13.01
N GLY A 135 2.28 -15.98 13.24
CA GLY A 135 1.85 -16.38 14.57
C GLY A 135 0.35 -16.65 14.67
N ASP A 136 -0.06 -17.26 15.78
CA ASP A 136 -1.46 -17.41 16.18
C ASP A 136 -1.84 -16.23 17.08
N ARG A 137 -3.01 -15.62 16.90
CA ARG A 137 -3.59 -14.58 17.78
C ARG A 137 -2.62 -13.45 18.17
N ILE A 138 -1.73 -13.09 17.25
CA ILE A 138 -0.86 -11.91 17.31
C ILE A 138 -1.60 -10.67 16.78
N ARG A 139 -0.99 -9.50 16.85
CA ARG A 139 -1.49 -8.27 16.22
C ARG A 139 -0.47 -7.75 15.23
N ILE A 140 -0.89 -7.37 14.02
CA ILE A 140 -0.01 -6.72 13.06
C ILE A 140 -0.17 -5.21 13.22
N GLU A 141 0.93 -4.54 13.49
CA GLU A 141 1.00 -3.08 13.56
C GLU A 141 1.28 -2.50 12.17
N GLY A 142 2.16 -3.11 11.38
CA GLY A 142 2.47 -2.64 10.03
C GLY A 142 3.28 -3.65 9.22
N VAL A 143 3.24 -3.46 7.91
CA VAL A 143 4.08 -4.17 6.94
C VAL A 143 4.64 -3.14 5.96
N SER A 144 5.92 -3.25 5.63
CA SER A 144 6.59 -2.35 4.69
C SER A 144 7.62 -3.10 3.87
N VAL A 145 7.88 -2.61 2.66
CA VAL A 145 8.92 -3.10 1.77
C VAL A 145 9.87 -1.96 1.45
N HIS A 146 11.17 -2.17 1.67
CA HIS A 146 12.20 -1.21 1.27
C HIS A 146 13.43 -1.96 0.77
N ALA A 147 13.83 -1.71 -0.49
CA ALA A 147 14.98 -2.35 -1.12
C ALA A 147 14.98 -3.89 -1.01
N GLY A 148 13.83 -4.51 -1.31
CA GLY A 148 13.62 -5.97 -1.20
C GLY A 148 13.59 -6.52 0.23
N LEU A 149 13.73 -5.67 1.26
CA LEU A 149 13.59 -6.07 2.66
C LEU A 149 12.16 -5.82 3.13
N ILE A 150 11.49 -6.89 3.52
CA ILE A 150 10.14 -6.84 4.09
C ILE A 150 10.30 -6.67 5.60
N THR A 151 9.67 -5.68 6.19
CA THR A 151 9.62 -5.48 7.64
C THR A 151 8.18 -5.63 8.13
N VAL A 152 7.96 -6.56 9.05
CA VAL A 152 6.68 -6.77 9.74
C VAL A 152 6.83 -6.33 11.19
N ALA A 153 6.06 -5.31 11.57
CA ALA A 153 5.88 -4.88 12.94
C ALA A 153 4.62 -5.53 13.52
N MET A 154 4.76 -6.20 14.67
CA MET A 154 3.67 -6.94 15.29
C MET A 154 3.75 -6.90 16.82
N LEU A 155 2.64 -7.21 17.47
CA LEU A 155 2.61 -7.55 18.89
C LEU A 155 2.34 -9.05 19.03
N ASP A 156 3.12 -9.70 19.88
CA ASP A 156 2.92 -11.06 20.34
C ASP A 156 2.64 -11.08 21.85
N ARG A 157 2.36 -12.25 22.39
CA ARG A 157 2.26 -12.51 23.83
C ARG A 157 3.63 -12.91 24.39
N ARG A 158 3.79 -12.80 25.70
CA ARG A 158 4.92 -13.45 26.36
C ARG A 158 4.79 -14.98 26.24
N PRO A 159 5.90 -15.73 26.18
CA PRO A 159 5.85 -17.19 26.04
C PRO A 159 5.02 -17.92 27.10
N ASP A 160 4.86 -17.33 28.29
CA ASP A 160 4.11 -17.87 29.43
C ASP A 160 2.66 -17.34 29.55
N GLU A 161 2.25 -16.42 28.68
CA GLU A 161 0.90 -15.87 28.67
C GLU A 161 -0.07 -16.80 27.93
N PRO A 162 -1.32 -16.94 28.42
CA PRO A 162 -2.33 -17.75 27.73
C PRO A 162 -2.72 -17.09 26.41
N TYR A 163 -3.17 -17.89 25.44
CA TYR A 163 -3.64 -17.38 24.15
C TYR A 163 -4.86 -16.44 24.21
N ALA A 164 -5.56 -16.38 25.35
CA ALA A 164 -6.64 -15.43 25.59
C ALA A 164 -6.13 -14.04 26.04
N ALA A 165 -4.85 -13.92 26.43
CA ALA A 165 -4.26 -12.65 26.77
C ALA A 165 -4.06 -11.79 25.50
N PRO A 166 -4.34 -10.47 25.57
CA PRO A 166 -3.99 -9.56 24.49
C PRO A 166 -2.48 -9.59 24.21
N PRO A 167 -2.05 -9.64 22.94
CA PRO A 167 -0.63 -9.51 22.62
C PRO A 167 -0.13 -8.11 22.97
N THR A 168 1.00 -8.02 23.66
CA THR A 168 1.56 -6.76 24.18
C THR A 168 3.07 -6.63 24.00
N VAL A 169 3.75 -7.68 23.52
CA VAL A 169 5.20 -7.71 23.31
C VAL A 169 5.49 -7.35 21.85
N PRO A 170 6.04 -6.16 21.57
CA PRO A 170 6.50 -5.81 20.23
C PRO A 170 7.51 -6.80 19.69
N VAL A 171 7.30 -7.19 18.45
CA VAL A 171 8.24 -7.97 17.65
C VAL A 171 8.36 -7.33 16.28
N ILE A 172 9.60 -7.15 15.83
CA ILE A 172 9.92 -6.76 14.46
C ILE A 172 10.58 -7.97 13.81
N ARG A 173 9.99 -8.46 12.72
CA ARG A 173 10.56 -9.53 11.89
C ARG A 173 10.88 -8.96 10.53
N GLN A 174 12.03 -9.33 9.99
CA GLN A 174 12.43 -8.93 8.65
C GLN A 174 12.63 -10.15 7.76
N PHE A 175 12.17 -10.05 6.52
CA PHE A 175 12.22 -11.13 5.55
C PHE A 175 12.79 -10.64 4.23
N ARG A 176 13.32 -11.57 3.44
CA ARG A 176 13.59 -11.39 2.02
C ARG A 176 13.00 -12.56 1.24
N LEU A 177 12.50 -12.28 0.05
CA LEU A 177 12.14 -13.32 -0.91
C LEU A 177 13.42 -13.83 -1.57
N GLN A 178 13.72 -15.12 -1.43
CA GLN A 178 14.87 -15.79 -2.05
C GLN A 178 14.42 -17.15 -2.56
N ASP A 179 14.70 -17.48 -3.82
CA ASP A 179 14.37 -18.78 -4.41
C ASP A 179 12.90 -19.23 -4.21
N ALA A 180 11.95 -18.28 -4.28
CA ALA A 180 10.53 -18.49 -4.00
C ALA A 180 10.22 -18.93 -2.55
N GLU A 181 11.03 -18.47 -1.59
CA GLU A 181 10.81 -18.66 -0.16
C GLU A 181 11.01 -17.34 0.60
N LEU A 182 10.13 -17.08 1.57
CA LEU A 182 10.29 -15.97 2.51
C LEU A 182 11.27 -16.38 3.61
N THR A 183 12.53 -15.96 3.48
CA THR A 183 13.56 -16.20 4.48
C THR A 183 13.57 -15.09 5.51
N GLU A 184 13.39 -15.43 6.79
CA GLU A 184 13.59 -14.48 7.89
C GLU A 184 15.08 -14.17 8.04
N VAL A 185 15.43 -12.88 7.92
CA VAL A 185 16.81 -12.40 8.04
C VAL A 185 17.09 -11.79 9.41
N SER A 186 16.07 -11.34 10.13
CA SER A 186 16.20 -10.87 11.51
C SER A 186 14.86 -10.94 12.24
N SER A 187 14.93 -11.08 13.57
CA SER A 187 13.79 -10.93 14.47
C SER A 187 14.26 -10.35 15.79
N SER A 188 13.53 -9.37 16.29
CA SER A 188 13.80 -8.71 17.56
C SER A 188 12.50 -8.46 18.31
N ALA A 189 12.45 -8.89 19.57
CA ALA A 189 11.38 -8.55 20.49
C ALA A 189 11.82 -7.43 21.44
N SER A 190 10.88 -6.61 21.89
CA SER A 190 11.10 -5.56 22.88
C SER A 190 10.12 -5.67 24.03
N ASP A 191 10.57 -5.43 25.26
CA ASP A 191 9.70 -5.36 26.44
C ASP A 191 9.10 -3.96 26.67
N SER A 192 9.53 -2.94 25.92
CA SER A 192 9.20 -1.53 26.17
C SER A 192 7.98 -1.01 25.39
N GLY A 193 7.19 -1.89 24.75
CA GLY A 193 6.12 -1.47 23.85
C GLY A 193 6.65 -0.97 22.50
N PHE A 194 5.76 -0.85 21.51
CA PHE A 194 6.15 -0.50 20.14
C PHE A 194 6.42 1.01 20.10
N ALA A 195 7.69 1.37 20.27
CA ALA A 195 8.14 2.75 20.30
C ALA A 195 8.48 3.22 18.88
N CYS A 196 8.02 4.41 18.53
CA CYS A 196 8.43 5.08 17.30
C CYS A 196 9.76 5.78 17.54
N ASP A 197 10.83 5.00 17.68
CA ASP A 197 12.18 5.46 18.01
C ASP A 197 13.26 4.67 17.27
N SER A 198 14.52 4.87 17.64
CA SER A 198 15.68 4.23 17.02
C SER A 198 15.72 2.70 17.11
N THR A 199 14.77 2.04 17.78
CA THR A 199 14.63 0.58 17.73
C THR A 199 14.02 0.08 16.41
N LEU A 200 13.40 0.95 15.63
CA LEU A 200 12.92 0.64 14.28
C LEU A 200 14.06 0.58 13.25
N PRO A 201 13.93 -0.24 12.19
CA PRO A 201 14.96 -0.37 11.15
C PRO A 201 15.35 0.98 10.54
N GLU A 202 16.63 1.15 10.22
CA GLU A 202 17.18 2.29 9.47
C GLU A 202 16.78 2.25 7.99
N ALA A 203 15.47 2.21 7.72
CA ALA A 203 14.87 2.19 6.40
C ALA A 203 13.64 3.11 6.37
N ALA A 204 13.22 3.50 5.17
CA ALA A 204 11.96 4.23 4.99
C ALA A 204 10.79 3.33 5.42
N LEU A 205 9.84 3.88 6.18
CA LEU A 205 8.69 3.13 6.68
C LEU A 205 7.50 4.05 6.96
N VAL A 206 6.31 3.47 6.85
CA VAL A 206 5.05 4.03 7.34
C VAL A 206 4.29 2.90 8.02
N ILE A 207 3.80 3.13 9.24
CA ILE A 207 3.10 2.15 10.06
C ILE A 207 1.90 2.82 10.71
N VAL A 208 0.69 2.38 10.37
CA VAL A 208 -0.58 2.79 10.96
C VAL A 208 -0.91 1.87 12.14
N ARG A 209 -0.83 2.40 13.37
CA ARG A 209 -1.08 1.65 14.61
C ARG A 209 -2.55 1.71 15.06
N SER A 210 -3.21 2.83 14.78
CA SER A 210 -4.63 3.04 15.11
C SER A 210 -5.31 3.83 14.00
N PRO A 211 -6.53 3.47 13.58
CA PRO A 211 -7.30 2.29 14.02
C PRO A 211 -6.63 0.95 13.67
N GLU A 212 -6.99 -0.10 14.40
CA GLU A 212 -6.52 -1.45 14.06
C GLU A 212 -7.13 -1.89 12.72
N SER A 213 -6.38 -2.67 11.94
CA SER A 213 -6.91 -3.31 10.73
C SER A 213 -8.16 -4.14 11.06
N GLY A 214 -9.25 -3.92 10.33
CA GLY A 214 -10.56 -4.52 10.55
C GLY A 214 -11.44 -3.80 11.57
N ALA A 215 -10.97 -2.70 12.19
CA ALA A 215 -11.77 -1.93 13.13
C ALA A 215 -12.99 -1.28 12.46
N THR A 216 -14.07 -1.15 13.22
CA THR A 216 -15.22 -0.32 12.83
C THR A 216 -15.04 1.11 13.33
N VAL A 217 -15.21 2.10 12.46
CA VAL A 217 -14.91 3.51 12.74
C VAL A 217 -16.02 4.44 12.25
N SER A 218 -16.26 5.53 12.97
CA SER A 218 -17.18 6.61 12.57
C SER A 218 -16.40 7.83 12.08
N SER A 219 -17.03 8.71 11.29
CA SER A 219 -16.41 9.97 10.84
C SER A 219 -15.80 10.75 12.02
N GLY A 220 -14.63 11.34 11.78
CA GLY A 220 -13.84 12.07 12.76
C GLY A 220 -12.91 11.19 13.59
N PHE A 221 -12.75 9.91 13.22
CA PHE A 221 -11.82 9.00 13.90
C PHE A 221 -10.37 9.51 13.81
N LYS A 222 -9.59 9.20 14.85
CA LYS A 222 -8.17 9.56 14.92
C LYS A 222 -7.33 8.45 14.33
N VAL A 223 -6.39 8.82 13.47
CA VAL A 223 -5.31 7.95 13.01
C VAL A 223 -4.03 8.31 13.75
N SER A 224 -3.27 7.29 14.14
CA SER A 224 -1.92 7.47 14.71
C SER A 224 -1.00 6.35 14.27
N GLY A 225 0.27 6.69 14.08
CA GLY A 225 1.25 5.74 13.59
C GLY A 225 2.68 6.18 13.83
N CYS A 226 3.58 5.58 13.05
CA CYS A 226 5.00 5.86 13.05
C CYS A 226 5.49 5.91 11.61
N SER A 227 6.40 6.82 11.31
CA SER A 227 6.97 6.94 9.98
C SER A 227 8.43 7.34 10.04
N ARG A 228 9.17 7.00 8.99
CA ARG A 228 10.48 7.55 8.64
C ARG A 228 10.45 7.75 7.12
N THR A 229 10.25 8.98 6.71
CA THR A 229 10.12 9.40 5.29
C THR A 229 11.30 10.30 4.92
N ASN A 230 11.47 10.65 3.65
CA ASN A 230 12.56 11.52 3.20
C ASN A 230 12.39 12.95 3.75
N GLU A 231 11.21 13.55 3.58
CA GLU A 231 10.92 14.95 3.95
C GLU A 231 10.08 15.10 5.23
N SER A 232 9.95 14.05 6.04
CA SER A 232 9.03 14.01 7.20
C SER A 232 7.55 14.23 6.83
N ASN A 233 7.21 14.09 5.55
CA ASN A 233 5.86 14.28 5.03
C ASN A 233 5.16 12.94 4.89
N VAL A 234 3.95 12.83 5.44
CA VAL A 234 3.14 11.63 5.39
C VAL A 234 1.80 11.98 4.75
N VAL A 235 1.51 11.39 3.61
CA VAL A 235 0.25 11.56 2.89
C VAL A 235 -0.69 10.42 3.24
N TRP A 236 -1.99 10.69 3.23
CA TRP A 236 -3.00 9.69 3.49
C TRP A 236 -4.23 9.90 2.63
N ARG A 237 -4.93 8.80 2.34
CA ARG A 237 -6.26 8.80 1.73
C ARG A 237 -7.11 7.67 2.28
N LEU A 238 -8.42 7.90 2.32
CA LEU A 238 -9.44 6.91 2.64
C LEU A 238 -10.19 6.59 1.35
N LEU A 239 -10.12 5.35 0.92
CA LEU A 239 -10.77 4.83 -0.27
C LEU A 239 -11.99 4.01 0.13
N ASP A 240 -13.11 4.19 -0.57
CA ASP A 240 -14.28 3.33 -0.43
C ASP A 240 -14.02 1.94 -1.03
N ARG A 241 -15.05 1.07 -0.98
CA ARG A 241 -14.95 -0.29 -1.51
C ARG A 241 -14.66 -0.37 -3.02
N SER A 242 -15.01 0.67 -3.77
CA SER A 242 -14.80 0.77 -5.21
C SER A 242 -13.45 1.38 -5.58
N GLY A 243 -12.70 1.88 -4.60
CA GLY A 243 -11.47 2.66 -4.81
C GLY A 243 -11.71 4.16 -4.96
N ALA A 244 -12.93 4.66 -4.76
CA ALA A 244 -13.16 6.10 -4.80
C ALA A 244 -12.64 6.78 -3.53
N VAL A 245 -11.94 7.91 -3.70
CA VAL A 245 -11.45 8.71 -2.57
C VAL A 245 -12.61 9.35 -1.81
N LEU A 246 -12.78 8.97 -0.55
CA LEU A 246 -13.73 9.58 0.40
C LEU A 246 -13.13 10.78 1.13
N ALA A 247 -11.84 10.70 1.44
CA ALA A 247 -11.10 11.75 2.13
C ALA A 247 -9.59 11.60 1.87
N GLU A 248 -8.85 12.70 1.90
CA GLU A 248 -7.39 12.69 1.77
C GLU A 248 -6.76 13.88 2.50
N GLY A 249 -5.46 13.78 2.75
CA GLY A 249 -4.70 14.85 3.37
C GLY A 249 -3.24 14.48 3.59
N PHE A 250 -2.57 15.29 4.41
CA PHE A 250 -1.20 15.05 4.81
C PHE A 250 -0.98 15.44 6.27
N THR A 251 0.09 14.93 6.85
CA THR A 251 0.58 15.26 8.19
C THR A 251 2.10 15.17 8.22
N SER A 252 2.70 15.56 9.33
CA SER A 252 4.13 15.38 9.55
C SER A 252 4.39 14.13 10.39
N GLY A 253 5.52 13.48 10.11
CA GLY A 253 6.00 12.32 10.82
C GLY A 253 7.51 12.36 11.03
N GLY A 254 8.15 11.19 11.05
CA GLY A 254 9.60 11.08 11.12
C GLY A 254 10.28 11.23 9.76
N GLY A 255 11.55 11.59 9.81
CA GLY A 255 12.36 11.98 8.67
C GLY A 255 13.75 11.34 8.65
N PHE A 256 14.66 11.99 7.94
CA PHE A 256 16.09 11.65 7.93
C PHE A 256 16.70 11.54 9.35
N ASP A 257 16.29 12.39 10.29
CA ASP A 257 16.81 12.41 11.66
C ASP A 257 16.35 11.22 12.53
N GLY A 258 15.38 10.44 12.05
CA GLY A 258 14.84 9.31 12.79
C GLY A 258 13.33 9.11 12.59
N PRO A 259 12.79 7.98 13.08
CA PRO A 259 11.37 7.76 13.03
C PRO A 259 10.65 8.72 13.98
N GLY A 260 9.41 9.05 13.64
CA GLY A 260 8.60 10.03 14.33
C GLY A 260 7.13 9.67 14.24
N GLU A 261 6.41 9.95 15.33
CA GLU A 261 4.97 9.70 15.39
C GLU A 261 4.25 10.65 14.44
N PHE A 262 3.23 10.11 13.76
CA PHE A 262 2.27 10.93 13.03
C PHE A 262 0.88 10.74 13.63
N SER A 263 0.04 11.76 13.46
CA SER A 263 -1.39 11.65 13.78
C SER A 263 -2.22 12.65 12.96
N PHE A 264 -3.45 12.25 12.66
CA PHE A 264 -4.44 13.07 11.97
C PHE A 264 -5.86 12.59 12.32
N ARG A 265 -6.88 13.31 11.84
CA ARG A 265 -8.29 12.90 11.91
C ARG A 265 -8.83 12.74 10.51
N VAL A 266 -9.73 11.80 10.33
CA VAL A 266 -10.38 11.52 9.05
C VAL A 266 -11.87 11.78 9.21
N GLU A 267 -12.36 12.79 8.49
CA GLU A 267 -13.79 13.04 8.31
C GLU A 267 -14.21 12.46 6.95
N TYR A 268 -15.35 11.79 6.88
CA TYR A 268 -15.88 11.20 5.65
C TYR A 268 -17.41 11.23 5.64
N GLU A 269 -17.98 11.17 4.44
CA GLU A 269 -19.42 10.97 4.21
C GLU A 269 -19.64 9.58 3.59
N SER A 270 -20.60 8.83 4.13
CA SER A 270 -20.96 7.50 3.61
C SER A 270 -22.43 7.22 3.90
N ALA A 271 -23.22 6.98 2.85
CA ALA A 271 -24.65 6.71 3.00
C ALA A 271 -24.95 5.37 3.71
N GLU A 272 -24.01 4.43 3.66
CA GLU A 272 -24.14 3.10 4.24
C GLU A 272 -22.86 2.64 4.93
N ARG A 273 -22.99 1.59 5.75
CA ARG A 273 -21.83 0.90 6.32
C ARG A 273 -21.11 0.13 5.23
N GLN A 274 -19.80 0.34 5.09
CA GLN A 274 -19.01 -0.31 4.03
C GLN A 274 -17.57 -0.60 4.46
N LEU A 275 -16.91 -1.52 3.74
CA LEU A 275 -15.46 -1.72 3.83
C LEU A 275 -14.77 -0.54 3.12
N ALA A 276 -13.69 -0.05 3.71
CA ALA A 276 -12.84 1.00 3.16
C ALA A 276 -11.37 0.67 3.41
N HIS A 277 -10.48 1.36 2.70
CA HIS A 277 -9.04 1.20 2.83
C HIS A 277 -8.43 2.55 3.20
N LEU A 278 -7.81 2.61 4.39
CA LEU A 278 -6.99 3.75 4.78
C LEU A 278 -5.57 3.49 4.30
N GLU A 279 -5.11 4.30 3.37
CA GLU A 279 -3.74 4.27 2.88
C GLU A 279 -2.95 5.42 3.48
N VAL A 280 -1.76 5.11 3.99
CA VAL A 280 -0.82 6.10 4.52
C VAL A 280 0.54 5.82 3.89
N PHE A 281 1.13 6.83 3.25
CA PHE A 281 2.27 6.64 2.37
C PHE A 281 3.13 7.90 2.26
N GLU A 282 4.33 7.71 1.72
CA GLU A 282 5.19 8.78 1.22
C GLU A 282 4.98 8.96 -0.29
N VAL A 283 5.11 10.18 -0.79
CA VAL A 283 5.02 10.45 -2.23
C VAL A 283 6.36 10.13 -2.89
N ASP A 284 6.33 9.55 -4.08
CA ASP A 284 7.55 9.39 -4.87
C ASP A 284 7.97 10.71 -5.51
N GLU A 285 8.94 11.38 -4.90
CA GLU A 285 9.52 12.62 -5.42
C GLU A 285 10.51 12.39 -6.58
N SER A 286 10.92 11.14 -6.81
CA SER A 286 11.92 10.78 -7.83
C SER A 286 11.31 10.61 -9.23
N GLY A 287 9.97 10.53 -9.33
CA GLY A 287 9.27 10.24 -10.57
C GLY A 287 9.59 8.86 -11.13
N GLY A 288 9.65 7.85 -10.26
CA GLY A 288 9.98 6.45 -10.58
C GLY A 288 11.46 6.13 -10.59
N GLN A 289 12.33 7.06 -10.14
CA GLN A 289 13.78 6.86 -10.04
C GLN A 289 14.19 6.53 -8.60
N GLY A 290 13.83 5.34 -8.11
CA GLY A 290 14.20 4.93 -6.77
C GLY A 290 13.45 3.69 -6.31
N PHE A 291 13.63 3.35 -5.03
CA PHE A 291 12.73 2.38 -4.41
C PHE A 291 11.35 3.02 -4.24
N PRO A 292 10.27 2.24 -4.41
CA PRO A 292 8.93 2.70 -4.13
C PRO A 292 8.84 3.30 -2.72
N PRO A 293 8.11 4.41 -2.55
CA PRO A 293 7.97 5.02 -1.25
C PRO A 293 7.19 4.10 -0.30
N PRO A 294 7.49 4.13 1.01
CA PRO A 294 6.80 3.29 1.98
C PRO A 294 5.29 3.58 2.00
N ARG A 295 4.49 2.51 2.10
CA ARG A 295 3.02 2.55 2.18
C ARG A 295 2.52 1.51 3.18
N ASP A 296 1.51 1.87 3.96
CA ASP A 296 0.72 0.94 4.78
C ASP A 296 -0.77 1.13 4.47
N VAL A 297 -1.44 0.02 4.18
CA VAL A 297 -2.88 0.00 3.91
C VAL A 297 -3.61 -0.78 4.98
N ALA A 298 -4.53 -0.11 5.66
CA ALA A 298 -5.36 -0.67 6.71
C ALA A 298 -6.83 -0.78 6.24
N PRO A 299 -7.38 -2.00 6.07
CA PRO A 299 -8.82 -2.16 5.83
C PRO A 299 -9.62 -1.80 7.08
N LEU A 300 -10.72 -1.05 6.92
CA LEU A 300 -11.58 -0.54 7.99
C LEU A 300 -13.06 -0.69 7.63
N TRP A 301 -13.92 -0.92 8.61
CA TRP A 301 -15.37 -0.85 8.44
C TRP A 301 -15.86 0.56 8.78
N LEU A 302 -16.36 1.30 7.80
CA LEU A 302 -16.94 2.63 8.01
C LEU A 302 -18.41 2.49 8.44
N GLU A 303 -18.81 3.19 9.50
CA GLU A 303 -20.22 3.42 9.82
C GLU A 303 -20.86 4.40 8.83
N ALA A 304 -22.19 4.38 8.71
CA ALA A 304 -22.88 5.41 7.93
C ALA A 304 -22.68 6.80 8.58
N ALA A 305 -22.32 7.79 7.76
CA ALA A 305 -22.06 9.16 8.15
C ALA A 305 -22.74 10.10 7.14
N PRO A 306 -23.80 10.83 7.55
CA PRO A 306 -24.57 11.69 6.67
C PRO A 306 -23.91 13.05 6.41
#